data_AF-A0A954BB05-F1
#
_entry.id   AF-A0A954BB05-F1
#
_cell.length_a   1.000
_cell.length_b   1.000
_cell.length_c   1.000
_cell.angle_alpha   90.00
_cell.angle_beta   90.00
_cell.angle_gamma   90.00
#
_symmetry.space_group_name_H-M   'P 1'
#
loop_
_entity.id
_entity.type
_entity.pdbx_description
1 polymer ?
#
loop_
_entity_poly.entity_id
_entity_poly.type
_entity_poly.pdbx_seq_one_letter_code
_entity_poly.pdbx_strand_id
1 'polypeptide(L)'
;MKAHMQTRLTRFLWTVLAAIFLIEAWLWDVLGGFVARLVAALPIAALRRRLQRLIDTLPPAFALALFIIPVLVVLPFKIAGLALIAGGRVVAGGCVFLAAKTAGLGVTAFI
;
A
#
# COMPACT_ATOMS: atom_id res chain seq x y z
N MET A 1 18.56 29.39 33.57
CA MET A 1 17.36 28.53 33.69
C MET A 1 16.70 28.13 32.35
N LYS A 2 17.13 28.63 31.17
CA LYS A 2 16.52 28.25 29.86
C LYS A 2 17.11 26.98 29.23
N ALA A 3 18.40 26.68 29.49
CA ALA A 3 19.11 25.55 28.85
C ALA A 3 18.66 24.16 29.33
N HIS A 4 18.21 24.02 30.59
CA HIS A 4 17.78 22.72 31.14
C HIS A 4 16.36 22.30 30.73
N MET A 5 15.51 23.25 30.33
CA MET A 5 14.12 22.95 29.94
C MET A 5 14.04 22.44 28.49
N GLN A 6 14.86 23.02 27.60
CA GLN A 6 15.06 22.55 26.23
C GLN A 6 15.46 21.07 26.21
N THR A 7 16.43 20.66 27.03
CA THR A 7 16.91 19.27 27.06
C THR A 7 15.84 18.27 27.53
N ARG A 8 14.94 18.63 28.45
CA ARG A 8 13.84 17.73 28.85
C ARG A 8 12.77 17.60 27.78
N LEU A 9 12.38 18.70 27.13
CA LEU A 9 11.35 18.67 26.10
C LEU A 9 11.83 17.89 24.88
N THR A 10 13.06 18.12 24.43
CA THR A 10 13.66 17.36 23.33
C THR A 10 13.76 15.88 23.67
N ARG A 11 14.15 15.52 24.90
CA ARG A 11 14.22 14.12 25.34
C ARG A 11 12.83 13.46 25.38
N PHE A 12 11.81 14.17 25.86
CA PHE A 12 10.42 13.69 25.83
C PHE A 12 9.94 13.48 24.39
N LEU A 13 10.20 14.44 23.48
CA LEU A 13 9.87 14.30 22.06
C LEU A 13 10.58 13.09 21.42
N TRP A 14 11.86 12.87 21.72
CA TRP A 14 12.59 11.68 21.27
C TRP A 14 12.00 10.39 21.83
N THR A 15 11.57 10.37 23.10
CA THR A 15 10.90 9.21 23.70
C THR A 15 9.55 8.93 23.05
N VAL A 16 8.75 9.96 22.79
CA VAL A 16 7.46 9.84 22.08
C VAL A 16 7.69 9.36 20.66
N LEU A 17 8.69 9.91 19.95
CA LEU A 17 9.03 9.49 18.60
C LEU A 17 9.48 8.03 18.56
N ALA A 18 10.33 7.60 19.50
CA ALA A 18 10.73 6.21 19.64
C ALA A 18 9.55 5.29 19.95
N ALA A 19 8.62 5.73 20.81
CA ALA A 19 7.39 4.99 21.10
C ALA A 19 6.49 4.86 19.86
N ILE A 20 6.35 5.93 19.06
CA ILE A 20 5.62 5.90 17.79
C ILE A 20 6.27 4.91 16.82
N PHE A 21 7.60 4.95 16.66
CA PHE A 21 8.33 4.00 15.82
C PHE A 21 8.16 2.55 16.29
N LEU A 22 8.16 2.32 17.61
CA LEU A 22 7.94 0.98 18.17
C LEU A 22 6.53 0.46 17.88
N ILE A 23 5.52 1.33 18.02
CA ILE A 23 4.13 1.01 17.68
C ILE A 23 4.00 0.74 16.18
N GLU A 24 4.67 1.53 15.35
CA GLU A 24 4.65 1.40 13.90
C GLU A 24 5.31 0.10 13.43
N ALA A 25 6.46 -0.26 14.02
CA ALA A 25 7.11 -1.55 13.78
C ALA A 25 6.21 -2.73 14.19
N TRP A 26 5.60 -2.66 15.37
CA TRP A 26 4.65 -3.68 15.82
C TRP A 26 3.42 -3.78 14.90
N LEU A 27 2.92 -2.64 14.44
CA LEU A 27 1.79 -2.58 13.50
C LEU A 27 2.18 -3.21 12.16
N TRP A 28 3.42 -3.03 11.68
CA TRP A 28 3.94 -3.71 10.50
C TRP A 28 4.03 -5.22 10.67
N ASP A 29 4.44 -5.74 11.83
CA ASP A 29 4.47 -7.18 12.07
C ASP A 29 3.05 -7.79 12.02
N VAL A 30 2.07 -7.11 12.63
CA VAL A 30 0.67 -7.54 12.63
C VAL A 30 0.05 -7.45 11.23
N LEU A 31 0.24 -6.31 10.55
CA LEU A 31 -0.23 -6.10 9.17
C LEU A 31 0.44 -7.09 8.22
N GLY A 32 1.74 -7.31 8.36
CA GLY A 32 2.53 -8.25 7.56
C GLY A 32 2.00 -9.67 7.69
N GLY A 33 1.68 -10.12 8.91
CA GLY A 33 1.04 -11.42 9.15
C GLY A 33 -0.35 -11.54 8.53
N PHE A 34 -1.16 -10.48 8.59
CA PHE A 34 -2.49 -10.46 7.98
C PHE A 34 -2.40 -10.46 6.44
N VAL A 35 -1.54 -9.61 5.88
CA VAL A 35 -1.26 -9.54 4.44
C VAL A 35 -0.71 -10.86 3.94
N ALA A 36 0.20 -11.52 4.66
CA ALA A 36 0.73 -12.82 4.27
C ALA A 36 -0.38 -13.89 4.17
N ARG A 37 -1.33 -13.90 5.13
CA ARG A 37 -2.49 -14.80 5.08
C ARG A 37 -3.42 -14.47 3.92
N LEU A 38 -3.66 -13.19 3.67
CA LEU A 38 -4.49 -12.73 2.54
C LEU A 38 -3.84 -13.10 1.19
N VAL A 39 -2.53 -12.90 1.07
CA VAL A 39 -1.71 -13.24 -0.09
C VAL A 39 -1.63 -14.76 -0.29
N ALA A 40 -1.61 -15.54 0.78
CA ALA A 40 -1.65 -17.00 0.71
C ALA A 40 -3.05 -17.53 0.32
N ALA A 41 -4.11 -16.84 0.71
CA ALA A 41 -5.48 -17.19 0.32
C ALA A 41 -5.79 -16.86 -1.15
N LEU A 42 -5.09 -15.88 -1.72
CA LEU A 42 -5.20 -15.53 -3.13
C LEU A 42 -4.13 -16.28 -3.96
N PRO A 43 -4.40 -16.70 -5.21
CA PRO A 43 -3.44 -17.42 -6.06
C PRO A 43 -2.33 -16.52 -6.62
N ILE A 44 -1.80 -15.58 -5.82
CA ILE A 44 -0.84 -14.55 -6.23
C ILE A 44 0.50 -15.17 -6.64
N ALA A 45 0.94 -16.24 -5.97
CA ALA A 45 2.17 -16.94 -6.35
C ALA A 45 2.08 -17.65 -7.71
N ALA A 46 0.90 -18.14 -8.08
CA ALA A 46 0.65 -18.72 -9.40
C ALA A 46 0.57 -17.64 -10.47
N LEU A 47 -0.08 -16.51 -10.15
CA LEU A 47 -0.16 -15.33 -11.01
C LEU A 47 1.23 -14.73 -11.27
N ARG A 48 2.07 -14.56 -10.25
CA ARG A 48 3.46 -14.08 -10.36
C ARG A 48 4.30 -14.98 -11.26
N ARG A 49 4.19 -16.30 -11.11
CA ARG A 49 4.89 -17.27 -11.97
C ARG A 49 4.39 -17.28 -13.42
N ARG A 50 3.14 -16.88 -13.67
CA ARG A 50 2.63 -16.69 -15.05
C ARG A 50 3.11 -15.37 -15.63
N LEU A 51 3.08 -14.30 -14.85
CA LEU A 51 3.59 -12.98 -15.24
C LEU A 51 5.09 -13.04 -15.54
N GLN A 52 5.92 -13.60 -14.67
CA GLN A 52 7.36 -13.73 -14.92
C GLN A 52 7.66 -14.50 -16.22
N ARG A 53 6.97 -15.61 -16.48
CA ARG A 53 7.12 -16.35 -17.74
C ARG A 53 6.72 -15.55 -18.97
N LEU A 54 5.70 -14.70 -18.88
CA LEU A 54 5.31 -13.80 -19.96
C LEU A 54 6.36 -12.69 -20.16
N ILE A 55 6.86 -12.11 -19.07
CA ILE A 55 7.86 -11.04 -19.06
C ILE A 55 9.20 -11.55 -19.60
N ASP A 56 9.64 -12.75 -19.23
CA ASP A 56 10.89 -13.37 -19.70
C ASP A 56 10.88 -13.62 -21.22
N THR A 57 9.70 -13.71 -21.82
CA THR A 57 9.54 -13.85 -23.29
C THR A 57 9.42 -12.50 -24.02
N LEU A 58 9.33 -11.38 -23.30
CA LEU A 58 9.08 -10.06 -23.87
C LEU A 58 10.37 -9.25 -24.05
N PRO A 59 10.54 -8.52 -25.17
CA PRO A 59 11.69 -7.64 -25.38
C PRO A 59 11.79 -6.53 -24.32
N PRO A 60 13.00 -6.02 -24.01
CA PRO A 60 13.23 -5.01 -22.95
C PRO A 60 12.37 -3.74 -23.06
N ALA A 61 11.93 -3.38 -24.27
CA ALA A 61 11.03 -2.25 -24.50
C ALA A 61 9.64 -2.43 -23.84
N PHE A 62 9.22 -3.66 -23.56
CA PHE A 62 7.93 -3.96 -22.94
C PHE A 62 7.90 -3.70 -21.42
N ALA A 63 9.06 -3.50 -20.79
CA ALA A 63 9.16 -3.07 -19.39
C ALA A 63 8.41 -1.74 -19.14
N LEU A 64 8.39 -0.84 -20.13
CA LEU A 64 7.61 0.40 -20.06
C LEU A 64 6.10 0.12 -20.03
N ALA A 65 5.63 -0.90 -20.74
CA ALA A 65 4.21 -1.25 -20.79
C ALA A 65 3.72 -1.87 -19.47
N LEU A 66 4.60 -2.53 -18.70
CA LEU A 66 4.28 -3.03 -17.36
C LEU A 66 3.85 -1.89 -16.41
N PHE A 67 4.43 -0.69 -16.53
CA PHE A 67 4.03 0.48 -15.75
C PHE A 67 2.59 0.96 -16.02
N ILE A 68 1.94 0.49 -17.10
CA ILE A 68 0.53 0.78 -17.40
C ILE A 68 -0.40 -0.13 -16.59
N ILE A 69 0.06 -1.31 -16.16
CA ILE A 69 -0.75 -2.28 -15.40
C ILE A 69 -1.27 -1.70 -14.07
N PRO A 70 -0.46 -1.02 -13.22
CA PRO A 70 -0.96 -0.35 -12.02
C PRO A 70 -2.05 0.68 -12.35
N VAL A 71 -1.85 1.43 -13.43
CA VAL A 71 -2.79 2.47 -13.87
C VAL A 71 -4.14 1.86 -14.23
N LEU A 72 -4.12 0.77 -15.01
CA LEU A 72 -5.33 0.02 -15.41
C LEU A 72 -6.03 -0.64 -14.23
N VAL A 73 -5.30 -1.08 -13.21
CA VAL A 73 -5.91 -1.66 -11.98
C VAL A 73 -6.54 -0.57 -11.12
N VAL A 74 -5.93 0.61 -10.99
CA VAL A 74 -6.41 1.68 -10.10
C VAL A 74 -7.56 2.50 -10.71
N LEU A 75 -7.57 2.69 -12.03
CA LEU A 75 -8.60 3.45 -12.76
C LEU A 75 -10.05 2.99 -12.48
N PRO A 76 -10.40 1.69 -12.58
CA PRO A 76 -11.77 1.25 -12.35
C PRO A 76 -12.20 1.47 -10.89
N PHE A 77 -11.29 1.36 -9.93
CA PHE A 77 -11.61 1.67 -8.53
C PHE A 77 -11.88 3.15 -8.32
N LYS A 78 -11.13 4.06 -8.97
CA LYS A 78 -11.42 5.49 -8.91
C LYS A 78 -12.79 5.83 -9.50
N ILE A 79 -13.15 5.23 -10.63
CA ILE A 79 -14.45 5.44 -11.29
C ILE A 79 -15.58 4.91 -10.42
N ALA A 80 -15.45 3.68 -9.90
CA ALA A 80 -16.44 3.06 -9.02
C ALA A 80 -16.59 3.81 -7.68
N GLY A 81 -15.48 4.25 -7.08
CA GLY A 81 -15.49 5.06 -5.86
C GLY A 81 -16.18 6.40 -6.07
N LEU A 82 -15.90 7.07 -7.20
CA LEU A 82 -16.55 8.33 -7.56
C LEU A 82 -18.04 8.16 -7.84
N ALA A 83 -18.44 7.09 -8.53
CA ALA A 83 -19.84 6.77 -8.79
C ALA A 83 -20.62 6.50 -7.49
N LEU A 84 -20.01 5.81 -6.52
CA LEU A 84 -20.60 5.58 -5.19
C LEU A 84 -20.77 6.86 -4.39
N ILE A 85 -19.78 7.77 -4.44
CA ILE A 85 -19.87 9.09 -3.80
C ILE A 85 -20.95 9.94 -4.46
N ALA A 86 -21.01 9.96 -5.79
CA ALA A 86 -22.04 10.66 -6.56
C ALA A 86 -23.45 10.13 -6.26
N GLY A 87 -23.59 8.83 -5.97
CA GLY A 87 -24.83 8.20 -5.51
C GLY A 87 -25.15 8.38 -4.02
N GLY A 88 -24.44 9.25 -3.30
CA GLY A 88 -24.66 9.54 -1.87
C GLY A 88 -24.06 8.52 -0.89
N ARG A 89 -23.37 7.47 -1.38
CA ARG A 89 -22.74 6.43 -0.55
C ARG A 89 -21.28 6.77 -0.28
N VAL A 90 -21.06 7.88 0.42
CA VAL A 90 -19.73 8.46 0.68
C VAL A 90 -18.79 7.50 1.42
N VAL A 91 -19.30 6.77 2.43
CA VAL A 91 -18.50 5.79 3.20
C VAL A 91 -18.03 4.63 2.31
N ALA A 92 -18.92 4.08 1.49
CA ALA A 92 -18.59 2.99 0.57
C ALA A 92 -17.59 3.44 -0.50
N GLY A 93 -17.77 4.64 -1.07
CA GLY A 93 -16.82 5.21 -2.02
C GLY A 93 -15.43 5.50 -1.40
N GLY A 94 -15.39 5.95 -0.15
CA GLY A 94 -14.15 6.10 0.62
C GLY A 94 -13.42 4.77 0.81
N CYS A 95 -14.14 3.69 1.18
CA CYS A 95 -13.57 2.34 1.26
C CYS A 95 -13.03 1.85 -0.08
N VAL A 96 -13.71 2.13 -1.19
CA VAL A 96 -13.23 1.78 -2.54
C VAL A 96 -11.96 2.55 -2.90
N PHE A 97 -11.84 3.82 -2.51
CA PHE A 97 -10.61 4.60 -2.68
C PHE A 97 -9.44 4.06 -1.85
N LEU A 98 -9.69 3.64 -0.61
CA LEU A 98 -8.68 2.97 0.23
C LEU A 98 -8.24 1.64 -0.39
N ALA A 99 -9.17 0.85 -0.91
CA ALA A 99 -8.88 -0.37 -1.64
C ALA A 99 -8.08 -0.10 -2.93
N ALA A 100 -8.38 0.99 -3.65
CA ALA A 100 -7.60 1.42 -4.80
C ALA A 100 -6.14 1.72 -4.43
N LYS A 101 -5.92 2.33 -3.25
CA LYS A 101 -4.60 2.70 -2.75
C LYS A 101 -3.79 1.47 -2.37
N THR A 102 -4.40 0.49 -1.69
CA THR A 102 -3.72 -0.76 -1.34
C THR A 102 -3.47 -1.66 -2.56
N ALA A 103 -4.41 -1.72 -3.50
CA ALA A 103 -4.22 -2.43 -4.77
C ALA A 103 -3.11 -1.79 -5.60
N GLY A 104 -3.06 -0.46 -5.68
CA GLY A 104 -1.99 0.27 -6.34
C GLY A 104 -0.61 -0.06 -5.75
N LEU A 105 -0.48 0.01 -4.42
CA LEU A 105 0.75 -0.36 -3.70
C LEU A 105 1.15 -1.82 -3.96
N GLY A 106 0.19 -2.74 -3.90
CA GLY A 106 0.41 -4.15 -4.20
C GLY A 106 0.96 -4.34 -5.60
N VAL A 107 0.33 -3.79 -6.62
CA VAL A 107 0.77 -3.96 -8.03
C VAL A 107 2.15 -3.34 -8.25
N THR A 108 2.42 -2.13 -7.75
CA THR A 108 3.75 -1.51 -7.88
C THR A 108 4.85 -2.23 -7.12
N ALA A 109 4.54 -2.96 -6.04
CA ALA A 109 5.54 -3.74 -5.32
C ALA A 109 5.97 -5.02 -6.06
N PHE A 110 5.22 -5.45 -7.08
CA PHE A 110 5.44 -6.70 -7.82
C PHE A 110 5.90 -6.52 -9.27
N ILE A 111 5.95 -5.28 -9.77
CA ILE A 111 6.53 -4.89 -11.07
C ILE A 111 7.95 -4.40 -10.81
#